data_AF-F2I8A8-F1
#
_entry.id   AF-F2I8A8-F1
#
_cell.length_a   1.000
_cell.length_b   1.000
_cell.length_c   1.000
_cell.angle_alpha   90.00
_cell.angle_beta   90.00
_cell.angle_gamma   90.00
#
_symmetry.space_group_name_H-M   'P 1'
#
loop_
_entity.id
_entity.type
_entity.pdbx_description
1 polymer ?
#
loop_
_entity_poly.entity_id
_entity_poly.type
_entity_poly.pdbx_seq_one_letter_code
_entity_poly.pdbx_strand_id
1 'polypeptide(L)'
;MDRSLRRINDVLFPINNQEVFLKDGSIDLYAFLFGLLFLFTFAFMQLPDWLSILALTLLASSVFRYITTDELFHEEIVNLSTPRQVIDYTISKNLFTLLFEFILLFIVFLLLTLVEVFNFYPQAIVDKGYLLVQLLCVLGTENILLLFFNKPVKSYQKGIRRDGKEDIATGIENFKGLLPSIASNIMIALLCFLFRENLALYPALGYYVICLVIFVIVRTKLME
;
A
#
# COMPACT_ATOMS: atom_id res chain seq x y z
N MET A 1 -14.94 54.78 0.32
CA MET A 1 -16.11 53.96 -0.01
C MET A 1 -15.76 53.00 -1.14
N ASP A 2 -15.39 51.75 -0.92
CA ASP A 2 -14.78 51.17 0.27
C ASP A 2 -13.91 49.98 -0.18
N ARG A 3 -12.60 50.06 0.04
CA ARG A 3 -11.66 48.94 -0.20
C ARG A 3 -11.79 47.86 0.89
N SER A 4 -12.63 48.08 1.90
CA SER A 4 -12.92 47.13 2.98
C SER A 4 -13.83 45.98 2.55
N LEU A 5 -14.78 46.19 1.62
CA LEU A 5 -15.74 45.17 1.19
C LEU A 5 -15.13 44.10 0.28
N ARG A 6 -14.05 44.42 -0.43
CA ARG A 6 -13.34 43.43 -1.25
C ARG A 6 -12.46 42.48 -0.41
N ARG A 7 -12.12 42.88 0.82
CA ARG A 7 -11.28 42.09 1.73
C ARG A 7 -12.08 41.10 2.60
N ILE A 8 -13.41 41.18 2.59
CA ILE A 8 -14.29 40.28 3.37
C ILE A 8 -14.64 39.01 2.58
N ASN A 9 -14.73 39.08 1.25
CA ASN A 9 -14.97 37.87 0.43
C ASN A 9 -13.77 36.94 0.33
N ASP A 10 -12.53 37.44 0.52
CA ASP A 10 -11.32 36.61 0.48
C ASP A 10 -11.02 35.93 1.83
N VAL A 11 -11.74 36.27 2.90
CA VAL A 11 -11.45 35.80 4.27
C VAL A 11 -12.41 34.71 4.74
N LEU A 12 -13.55 34.47 4.07
CA LEU A 12 -14.57 33.59 4.65
C LEU A 12 -14.69 32.15 4.12
N PHE A 13 -14.27 31.78 2.90
CA PHE A 13 -14.18 30.35 2.54
C PHE A 13 -13.34 30.12 1.27
N PRO A 14 -12.08 29.67 1.35
CA PRO A 14 -11.51 28.85 0.29
C PRO A 14 -11.85 27.39 0.59
N ILE A 15 -13.14 27.03 0.61
CA ILE A 15 -13.51 25.63 0.36
C ILE A 15 -13.60 25.53 -1.15
N ASN A 16 -12.44 25.30 -1.77
CA ASN A 16 -12.42 24.71 -3.10
C ASN A 16 -11.47 23.50 -3.11
N ASN A 17 -11.70 22.60 -2.16
CA ASN A 17 -11.05 21.28 -2.11
C ASN A 17 -11.73 20.26 -3.04
N GLN A 18 -12.78 20.65 -3.79
CA GLN A 18 -13.47 19.76 -4.73
C GLN A 18 -12.94 19.87 -6.17
N GLU A 19 -12.45 21.03 -6.61
CA GLU A 19 -11.99 21.17 -8.00
C GLU A 19 -10.57 20.61 -8.25
N VAL A 20 -9.76 20.39 -7.22
CA VAL A 20 -8.39 19.86 -7.36
C VAL A 20 -8.36 18.34 -7.58
N PHE A 21 -9.40 17.61 -7.17
CA PHE A 21 -9.50 16.15 -7.41
C PHE A 21 -10.28 15.78 -8.69
N LEU A 22 -11.04 16.71 -9.27
CA LEU A 22 -11.95 16.43 -10.40
C LEU A 22 -11.34 16.66 -11.79
N LYS A 23 -10.19 17.34 -11.91
CA LYS A 23 -9.53 17.58 -13.20
C LYS A 23 -8.19 16.84 -13.28
N ASP A 24 -8.14 15.84 -14.15
CA ASP A 24 -6.94 15.22 -14.75
C ASP A 24 -6.28 14.01 -14.08
N GLY A 25 -6.89 13.37 -13.06
CA GLY A 25 -6.34 12.11 -12.52
C GLY A 25 -7.25 11.21 -11.69
N SER A 26 -8.47 11.63 -11.38
CA SER A 26 -9.42 10.80 -10.61
C SER A 26 -9.99 9.64 -11.42
N ILE A 27 -10.25 9.84 -12.71
CA ILE A 27 -10.74 8.78 -13.61
C ILE A 27 -9.72 7.64 -13.70
N ASP A 28 -8.43 7.96 -13.84
CA ASP A 28 -7.36 6.96 -13.88
C ASP A 28 -7.27 6.18 -12.56
N LEU A 29 -7.44 6.86 -11.42
CA LEU A 29 -7.48 6.21 -10.11
C LEU A 29 -8.70 5.30 -9.96
N TYR A 30 -9.89 5.75 -10.36
CA TYR A 30 -11.10 4.93 -10.32
C TYR A 30 -10.99 3.72 -11.25
N ALA A 31 -10.46 3.90 -12.45
CA ALA A 31 -10.22 2.82 -13.41
C ALA A 31 -9.19 1.83 -12.87
N PHE A 32 -8.12 2.31 -12.22
CA PHE A 32 -7.13 1.46 -11.56
C PHE A 32 -7.76 0.65 -10.43
N LEU A 33 -8.49 1.29 -9.51
CA LEU A 33 -9.15 0.60 -8.40
C LEU A 33 -10.19 -0.41 -8.88
N PHE A 34 -10.98 -0.05 -9.89
CA PHE A 34 -11.94 -0.93 -10.53
C PHE A 34 -11.23 -2.13 -11.19
N GLY A 35 -10.16 -1.90 -11.96
CA GLY A 35 -9.37 -2.96 -12.57
C GLY A 35 -8.75 -3.91 -11.52
N LEU A 36 -8.23 -3.35 -10.44
CA LEU A 36 -7.68 -4.10 -9.31
C LEU A 36 -8.74 -5.00 -8.66
N LEU A 37 -9.94 -4.45 -8.42
CA LEU A 37 -11.07 -5.19 -7.87
C LEU A 37 -11.46 -6.40 -8.73
N PHE A 38 -11.59 -6.21 -10.04
CA PHE A 38 -11.91 -7.29 -10.98
C PHE A 38 -10.79 -8.32 -11.05
N LEU A 39 -9.54 -7.87 -11.11
CA LEU A 39 -8.37 -8.76 -11.15
C LEU A 39 -8.35 -9.69 -9.94
N PHE A 40 -8.53 -9.15 -8.73
CA PHE A 40 -8.57 -9.97 -7.52
C PHE A 40 -9.81 -10.87 -7.44
N THR A 41 -10.99 -10.36 -7.82
CA THR A 41 -12.20 -11.19 -7.87
C THR A 41 -11.99 -12.42 -8.76
N PHE A 42 -11.46 -12.23 -9.98
CA PHE A 42 -11.16 -13.35 -10.87
C PHE A 42 -10.01 -14.23 -10.38
N ALA A 43 -8.99 -13.65 -9.74
CA ALA A 43 -7.89 -14.41 -9.14
C ALA A 43 -8.42 -15.39 -8.08
N PHE A 44 -9.26 -14.92 -7.16
CA PHE A 44 -9.88 -15.79 -6.15
C PHE A 44 -10.85 -16.83 -6.74
N MET A 45 -11.42 -16.56 -7.92
CA MET A 45 -12.27 -17.53 -8.60
C MET A 45 -11.50 -18.64 -9.31
N GLN A 46 -10.34 -18.33 -9.91
CA GLN A 46 -9.71 -19.20 -10.93
C GLN A 46 -8.26 -19.60 -10.59
N LEU A 47 -7.60 -18.92 -9.67
CA LEU A 47 -6.21 -19.22 -9.31
C LEU A 47 -6.16 -20.09 -8.05
N PRO A 48 -5.15 -20.97 -7.94
CA PRO A 48 -4.89 -21.67 -6.69
C PRO A 48 -4.54 -20.68 -5.58
N ASP A 49 -4.90 -21.04 -4.34
CA ASP A 49 -4.80 -20.19 -3.15
C ASP A 49 -3.44 -19.50 -3.03
N TRP A 50 -2.34 -20.22 -3.25
CA TRP A 50 -0.98 -19.70 -3.10
C TRP A 50 -0.65 -18.56 -4.07
N LEU A 51 -1.22 -18.56 -5.28
CA LEU A 51 -1.04 -17.47 -6.24
C LEU A 51 -1.85 -16.23 -5.83
N SER A 52 -3.07 -16.43 -5.35
CA SER A 52 -3.92 -15.34 -4.82
C SER A 52 -3.29 -14.70 -3.58
N ILE A 53 -2.75 -15.53 -2.68
CA ILE A 53 -1.94 -15.10 -1.53
C ILE A 53 -0.73 -14.30 -2.03
N LEU A 54 0.08 -14.84 -2.95
CA LEU A 54 1.25 -14.13 -3.47
C LEU A 54 0.89 -12.76 -4.07
N ALA A 55 -0.19 -12.69 -4.84
CA ALA A 55 -0.68 -11.45 -5.42
C ALA A 55 -1.02 -10.40 -4.35
N LEU A 56 -1.69 -10.80 -3.26
CA LEU A 56 -1.97 -9.92 -2.12
C LEU A 56 -0.70 -9.48 -1.39
N THR A 57 0.27 -10.39 -1.21
CA THR A 57 1.56 -10.04 -0.62
C THR A 57 2.24 -8.93 -1.42
N LEU A 58 2.28 -9.09 -2.75
CA LEU A 58 2.90 -8.12 -3.63
C LEU A 58 2.13 -6.80 -3.69
N LEU A 59 0.79 -6.85 -3.58
CA LEU A 59 -0.04 -5.65 -3.49
C LEU A 59 0.26 -4.87 -2.20
N ALA A 60 0.20 -5.53 -1.04
CA ALA A 60 0.41 -4.88 0.25
C ALA A 60 1.80 -4.24 0.32
N SER A 61 2.79 -4.95 -0.18
CA SER A 61 4.15 -4.48 -0.35
C SER A 61 4.23 -3.24 -1.26
N SER A 62 3.59 -3.29 -2.44
CA SER A 62 3.58 -2.20 -3.40
C SER A 62 2.89 -0.95 -2.84
N VAL A 63 1.76 -1.12 -2.14
CA VAL A 63 1.03 -0.03 -1.48
C VAL A 63 1.88 0.59 -0.39
N PHE A 64 2.50 -0.22 0.47
CA PHE A 64 3.40 0.28 1.51
C PHE A 64 4.58 1.06 0.92
N ARG A 65 5.22 0.55 -0.14
CA ARG A 65 6.31 1.23 -0.81
C ARG A 65 5.87 2.53 -1.48
N TYR A 66 4.71 2.53 -2.11
CA TYR A 66 4.15 3.74 -2.72
C TYR A 66 4.01 4.86 -1.68
N ILE A 67 3.41 4.60 -0.52
CA ILE A 67 3.17 5.64 0.51
C ILE A 67 4.40 6.02 1.34
N THR A 68 5.56 5.36 1.14
CA THR A 68 6.79 5.60 1.91
C THR A 68 7.99 6.04 1.07
N THR A 69 8.06 5.64 -0.20
CA THR A 69 9.21 5.89 -1.08
C THR A 69 8.89 6.68 -2.33
N ASP A 70 7.61 6.83 -2.70
CA ASP A 70 7.24 7.77 -3.76
C ASP A 70 7.61 9.19 -3.34
N GLU A 71 8.15 9.96 -4.29
CA GLU A 71 8.67 11.31 -4.06
C GLU A 71 7.64 12.23 -3.38
N LEU A 72 6.34 12.07 -3.69
CA LEU A 72 5.26 12.84 -3.05
C LEU A 72 5.16 12.65 -1.54
N PHE A 73 5.56 11.48 -1.03
CA PHE A 73 5.46 11.12 0.40
C PHE A 73 6.81 11.00 1.08
N HIS A 74 7.90 10.98 0.32
CA HIS A 74 9.24 10.72 0.84
C HIS A 74 9.77 11.83 1.76
N GLU A 75 9.31 13.08 1.58
CA GLU A 75 9.69 14.17 2.49
C GLU A 75 9.27 13.89 3.94
N GLU A 76 8.18 13.16 4.17
CA GLU A 76 7.71 12.83 5.51
C GLU A 76 8.72 11.98 6.29
N ILE A 77 9.39 11.02 5.64
CA ILE A 77 10.37 10.15 6.29
C ILE A 77 11.73 10.82 6.50
N VAL A 78 12.08 11.80 5.65
CA VAL A 78 13.31 12.59 5.76
C VAL A 78 13.20 13.60 6.90
N ASN A 79 12.03 14.18 7.12
CA ASN A 79 11.80 15.23 8.10
C ASN A 79 11.49 14.70 9.53
N LEU A 80 11.62 13.40 9.76
CA LEU A 80 11.47 12.82 11.10
C LEU A 80 12.66 13.25 11.97
N SER A 81 12.36 13.80 13.14
CA SER A 81 13.37 14.36 14.06
C SER A 81 13.31 13.79 15.48
N THR A 82 12.24 13.07 15.82
CA THR A 82 12.05 12.51 17.16
C THR A 82 11.60 11.05 17.11
N PRO A 83 11.94 10.22 18.12
CA PRO A 83 11.50 8.83 18.18
C PRO A 83 9.97 8.67 18.09
N ARG A 84 9.24 9.61 18.68
CA ARG A 84 7.77 9.63 18.65
C ARG A 84 7.24 9.84 17.22
N GLN A 85 7.82 10.77 16.47
CA GLN A 85 7.47 10.97 15.06
C GLN A 85 7.76 9.73 14.23
N VAL A 86 8.86 9.01 14.49
CA VAL A 86 9.18 7.75 13.80
C VAL A 86 8.12 6.68 14.10
N ILE A 87 7.71 6.55 15.36
CA ILE A 87 6.65 5.60 15.76
C ILE A 87 5.33 5.96 15.07
N ASP A 88 4.90 7.21 15.18
CA ASP A 88 3.63 7.70 14.61
C ASP A 88 3.61 7.51 13.08
N TYR A 89 4.73 7.84 12.42
CA TYR A 89 4.92 7.62 10.98
C TYR A 89 4.76 6.14 10.62
N THR A 90 5.55 5.25 11.24
CA THR A 90 5.53 3.82 10.89
C THR A 90 4.19 3.16 11.16
N ILE A 91 3.55 3.48 12.29
CA ILE A 91 2.21 2.99 12.62
C ILE A 91 1.20 3.49 11.59
N SER A 92 1.25 4.77 11.22
CA SER A 92 0.34 5.35 10.23
C SER A 92 0.46 4.67 8.87
N LYS A 93 1.69 4.40 8.39
CA LYS A 93 1.89 3.76 7.08
C LYS A 93 1.47 2.30 7.08
N ASN A 94 1.81 1.55 8.13
CA ASN A 94 1.33 0.17 8.29
C ASN A 94 -0.19 0.08 8.39
N LEU A 95 -0.81 0.98 9.16
CA LEU A 95 -2.26 1.03 9.32
C LEU A 95 -2.96 1.38 8.00
N PHE A 96 -2.42 2.34 7.25
CA PHE A 96 -2.95 2.69 5.93
C PHE A 96 -2.95 1.47 5.00
N THR A 97 -1.82 0.77 4.87
CA THR A 97 -1.70 -0.41 4.00
C THR A 97 -2.66 -1.51 4.44
N LEU A 98 -2.76 -1.78 5.75
CA LEU A 98 -3.66 -2.78 6.30
C LEU A 98 -5.13 -2.44 6.01
N LEU A 99 -5.54 -1.19 6.23
CA LEU A 99 -6.90 -0.73 5.95
C LEU A 99 -7.22 -0.79 4.46
N PHE A 100 -6.29 -0.40 3.60
CA PHE A 100 -6.45 -0.48 2.15
C PHE A 100 -6.72 -1.92 1.69
N GLU A 101 -5.88 -2.86 2.14
CA GLU A 101 -6.03 -4.30 1.84
C GLU A 101 -7.34 -4.87 2.37
N PHE A 102 -7.71 -4.54 3.61
CA PHE A 102 -8.97 -5.00 4.20
C PHE A 102 -10.21 -4.47 3.47
N ILE A 103 -10.20 -3.21 3.06
CA ILE A 103 -11.30 -2.65 2.27
C ILE A 103 -11.38 -3.35 0.92
N LEU A 104 -10.25 -3.55 0.24
CA LEU A 104 -10.22 -4.26 -1.04
C LEU A 104 -10.75 -5.69 -0.89
N LEU A 105 -10.23 -6.45 0.06
CA LEU A 105 -10.67 -7.82 0.35
C LEU A 105 -12.14 -7.90 0.73
N PHE A 106 -12.64 -6.96 1.53
CA PHE A 106 -14.05 -6.90 1.89
C PHE A 106 -14.93 -6.77 0.65
N ILE A 107 -14.58 -5.87 -0.27
CA ILE A 107 -15.35 -5.67 -1.50
C ILE A 107 -15.20 -6.89 -2.44
N VAL A 108 -14.00 -7.47 -2.56
CA VAL A 108 -13.77 -8.69 -3.35
C VAL A 108 -14.62 -9.85 -2.82
N PHE A 109 -14.63 -10.10 -1.51
CA PHE A 109 -15.47 -11.16 -0.93
C PHE A 109 -16.96 -10.87 -1.09
N LEU A 110 -17.38 -9.60 -1.00
CA LEU A 110 -18.77 -9.22 -1.30
C LEU A 110 -19.15 -9.56 -2.75
N LEU A 111 -18.27 -9.26 -3.70
CA LEU A 111 -18.48 -9.61 -5.11
C LEU A 111 -18.50 -11.12 -5.34
N LEU A 112 -17.61 -11.87 -4.69
CA LEU A 112 -17.60 -13.33 -4.78
C LEU A 112 -18.93 -13.91 -4.29
N THR A 113 -19.46 -13.43 -3.15
CA THR A 113 -20.78 -13.85 -2.67
C THR A 113 -21.90 -13.50 -3.66
N LEU A 114 -21.85 -12.36 -4.34
CA LEU A 114 -22.82 -12.02 -5.38
C LEU A 114 -22.71 -12.94 -6.59
N VAL A 115 -21.49 -13.33 -6.97
CA VAL A 115 -21.20 -14.19 -8.12
C VAL A 115 -21.59 -15.65 -7.84
N GLU A 116 -21.49 -16.10 -6.59
CA GLU A 116 -22.01 -17.40 -6.13
C GLU A 116 -23.53 -17.54 -6.32
N VAL A 117 -24.30 -16.46 -6.19
CA VAL A 117 -25.75 -16.46 -6.48
C VAL A 117 -26.03 -16.85 -7.94
N PHE A 118 -25.08 -16.62 -8.84
CA PHE A 118 -25.17 -17.00 -10.25
C PHE A 118 -24.54 -18.38 -10.57
N ASN A 119 -24.25 -19.20 -9.56
CA ASN A 119 -23.60 -20.52 -9.66
C ASN A 119 -22.14 -20.50 -10.13
N PHE A 120 -21.45 -19.37 -9.95
CA PHE A 120 -20.01 -19.31 -10.15
C PHE A 120 -19.33 -19.48 -8.79
N TYR A 121 -18.72 -20.64 -8.56
CA TYR A 121 -18.07 -20.96 -7.29
C TYR A 121 -16.58 -20.66 -7.36
N PRO A 122 -16.01 -20.01 -6.32
CA PRO A 122 -14.57 -19.83 -6.25
C PRO A 122 -13.85 -21.17 -6.15
N GLN A 123 -12.77 -21.33 -6.91
CA GLN A 123 -11.93 -22.54 -6.89
C GLN A 123 -11.12 -22.66 -5.58
N ALA A 124 -10.90 -21.55 -4.90
CA ALA A 124 -10.03 -21.40 -3.73
C ALA A 124 -10.81 -20.82 -2.53
N ILE A 125 -10.97 -21.59 -1.45
CA ILE A 125 -11.45 -21.06 -0.18
C ILE A 125 -10.22 -20.66 0.65
N VAL A 126 -9.77 -19.42 0.45
CA VAL A 126 -8.64 -18.90 1.23
C VAL A 126 -9.09 -18.61 2.66
N ASP A 127 -8.34 -19.14 3.62
CA ASP A 127 -8.57 -18.86 5.04
C ASP A 127 -8.32 -17.37 5.33
N LYS A 128 -9.37 -16.67 5.79
CA LYS A 128 -9.33 -15.24 6.12
C LYS A 128 -8.35 -14.94 7.26
N GLY A 129 -8.21 -15.83 8.24
CA GLY A 129 -7.25 -15.69 9.33
C GLY A 129 -5.82 -15.76 8.82
N TYR A 130 -5.59 -16.60 7.81
CA TYR A 130 -4.29 -16.73 7.16
C TYR A 130 -3.89 -15.48 6.34
N LEU A 131 -4.84 -14.81 5.69
CA LEU A 131 -4.58 -13.53 5.00
C LEU A 131 -4.06 -12.46 5.97
N LEU A 132 -4.60 -12.39 7.18
CA LEU A 132 -4.12 -11.46 8.21
C LEU A 132 -2.69 -11.80 8.67
N VAL A 133 -2.42 -13.08 8.92
CA VAL A 133 -1.08 -13.58 9.28
C VAL A 133 -0.05 -13.15 8.24
N GLN A 134 -0.36 -13.38 6.96
CA GLN A 134 0.46 -12.99 5.83
C GLN A 134 0.70 -11.48 5.77
N LEU A 135 -0.35 -10.66 5.92
CA LEU A 135 -0.24 -9.20 5.90
C LEU A 135 0.69 -8.69 7.01
N LEU A 136 0.59 -9.23 8.23
CA LEU A 136 1.49 -8.87 9.33
C LEU A 136 2.96 -9.18 9.01
N CYS A 137 3.23 -10.34 8.41
CA CYS A 137 4.57 -10.72 7.98
C CYS A 137 5.11 -9.78 6.88
N VAL A 138 4.29 -9.40 5.90
CA VAL A 138 4.68 -8.46 4.85
C VAL A 138 4.99 -7.08 5.43
N LEU A 139 4.12 -6.53 6.28
CA LEU A 139 4.34 -5.22 6.90
C LEU A 139 5.59 -5.22 7.78
N GLY A 140 5.83 -6.29 8.56
CA GLY A 140 7.06 -6.45 9.33
C GLY A 140 8.30 -6.42 8.43
N THR A 141 8.26 -7.16 7.32
CA THR A 141 9.36 -7.23 6.34
C THR A 141 9.61 -5.87 5.69
N GLU A 142 8.56 -5.18 5.26
CA GLU A 142 8.66 -3.86 4.63
C GLU A 142 9.24 -2.80 5.57
N ASN A 143 8.88 -2.82 6.86
CA ASN A 143 9.52 -1.94 7.84
C ASN A 143 11.04 -2.15 7.85
N ILE A 144 11.51 -3.41 7.88
CA ILE A 144 12.96 -3.68 7.86
C ILE A 144 13.58 -3.23 6.53
N LEU A 145 12.95 -3.52 5.40
CA LEU A 145 13.45 -3.12 4.09
C LEU A 145 13.53 -1.60 3.93
N LEU A 146 12.59 -0.87 4.52
CA LEU A 146 12.59 0.59 4.52
C LEU A 146 13.81 1.17 5.26
N LEU A 147 14.48 0.42 6.15
CA LEU A 147 15.76 0.88 6.73
C LEU A 147 16.87 0.98 5.69
N PHE A 148 16.92 0.02 4.76
CA PHE A 148 18.05 -0.16 3.85
C PHE A 148 17.77 0.35 2.42
N PHE A 149 16.50 0.36 2.02
CA PHE A 149 16.08 0.62 0.65
C PHE A 149 15.08 1.79 0.56
N ASN A 150 15.33 2.88 1.28
CA ASN A 150 14.49 4.09 1.29
C ASN A 150 15.00 5.16 0.30
N LYS A 151 15.27 4.78 -0.95
CA LYS A 151 15.57 5.79 -1.96
C LYS A 151 14.27 6.36 -2.51
N PRO A 152 14.16 7.70 -2.70
CA PRO A 152 12.99 8.27 -3.33
C PRO A 152 12.85 7.74 -4.75
N VAL A 153 11.60 7.52 -5.14
CA VAL A 153 11.22 6.98 -6.43
C VAL A 153 10.36 8.05 -7.13
N LYS A 154 10.72 8.40 -8.37
CA LYS A 154 10.05 9.47 -9.10
C LYS A 154 8.57 9.15 -9.31
N SER A 155 7.72 10.12 -9.02
CA SER A 155 6.28 10.02 -9.26
C SER A 155 5.96 10.11 -10.75
N TYR A 156 4.93 9.40 -11.20
CA TYR A 156 4.46 9.48 -12.60
C TYR A 156 3.87 10.87 -12.92
N GLN A 157 4.15 11.36 -14.12
CA GLN A 157 3.58 12.62 -14.60
C GLN A 157 2.09 12.43 -14.96
N LYS A 158 1.24 13.41 -14.63
CA LYS A 158 -0.21 13.36 -14.89
C LYS A 158 -0.64 14.36 -15.98
N GLY A 159 -1.74 14.04 -16.66
CA GLY A 159 -2.42 14.94 -17.60
C GLY A 159 -1.62 15.25 -18.88
N ILE A 160 -1.73 16.50 -19.36
CA ILE A 160 -1.21 16.96 -20.67
C ILE A 160 0.34 16.92 -20.74
N ARG A 161 1.03 16.77 -19.60
CA ARG A 161 2.49 16.69 -19.52
C ARG A 161 3.03 15.27 -19.69
N ARG A 162 2.17 14.26 -19.81
CA ARG A 162 2.54 12.85 -19.87
C ARG A 162 3.33 12.52 -21.16
N ASP A 163 4.61 12.21 -21.03
CA ASP A 163 5.40 11.59 -22.09
C ASP A 163 5.50 10.08 -21.84
N GLY A 164 4.93 9.29 -22.75
CA GLY A 164 4.92 7.83 -22.63
C GLY A 164 6.31 7.19 -22.57
N LYS A 165 7.35 7.81 -23.15
CA LYS A 165 8.73 7.30 -23.06
C LYS A 165 9.33 7.56 -21.69
N GLU A 166 9.11 8.75 -21.13
CA GLU A 166 9.56 9.09 -19.78
C GLU A 166 8.84 8.24 -18.73
N ASP A 167 7.52 8.04 -18.88
CA ASP A 167 6.74 7.19 -17.99
C ASP A 167 7.23 5.74 -17.96
N ILE A 168 7.59 5.17 -19.12
CA ILE A 168 8.15 3.81 -19.18
C ILE A 168 9.52 3.76 -18.50
N ALA A 169 10.38 4.75 -18.75
CA ALA A 169 11.71 4.81 -18.13
C ALA A 169 11.60 4.94 -16.60
N THR A 170 10.73 5.83 -16.11
CA THR A 170 10.40 5.97 -14.70
C THR A 170 9.81 4.69 -14.15
N GLY A 171 8.88 4.04 -14.85
CA GLY A 171 8.29 2.78 -14.41
C GLY A 171 9.31 1.65 -14.25
N ILE A 172 10.28 1.54 -15.14
CA ILE A 172 11.38 0.56 -15.03
C ILE A 172 12.30 0.88 -13.85
N GLU A 173 12.63 2.15 -13.64
CA GLU A 173 13.45 2.58 -12.50
C GLU A 173 12.73 2.29 -11.17
N ASN A 174 11.44 2.61 -11.11
CA ASN A 174 10.57 2.33 -9.97
C ASN A 174 10.50 0.82 -9.69
N PHE A 175 10.32 0.01 -10.74
CA PHE A 175 10.31 -1.45 -10.63
C PHE A 175 11.63 -2.00 -10.08
N LYS A 176 12.78 -1.48 -10.53
CA LYS A 176 14.09 -1.87 -9.98
C LYS A 176 14.22 -1.54 -8.50
N GLY A 177 13.69 -0.39 -8.07
CA GLY A 177 13.64 -0.01 -6.66
C GLY A 177 12.80 -0.96 -5.80
N LEU A 178 11.76 -1.58 -6.38
CA LEU A 178 10.90 -2.55 -5.71
C LEU A 178 11.49 -3.96 -5.63
N LEU A 179 12.50 -4.30 -6.44
CA LEU A 179 13.05 -5.67 -6.50
C LEU A 179 13.46 -6.27 -5.15
N PRO A 180 14.14 -5.55 -4.23
CA PRO A 180 14.48 -6.12 -2.93
C PRO A 180 13.24 -6.53 -2.14
N SER A 181 12.19 -5.70 -2.23
CA SER A 181 10.92 -5.92 -1.58
C SER A 181 10.14 -7.07 -2.21
N ILE A 182 10.05 -7.12 -3.54
CA ILE A 182 9.46 -8.25 -4.26
C ILE A 182 10.16 -9.57 -3.88
N ALA A 183 11.48 -9.62 -3.90
CA ALA A 183 12.25 -10.83 -3.59
C ALA A 183 12.02 -11.30 -2.14
N SER A 184 12.13 -10.39 -1.17
CA SER A 184 11.88 -10.72 0.25
C SER A 184 10.44 -11.18 0.49
N ASN A 185 9.47 -10.52 -0.12
CA ASN A 185 8.07 -10.84 0.08
C ASN A 185 7.63 -12.11 -0.65
N ILE A 186 8.21 -12.45 -1.81
CA ILE A 186 8.04 -13.79 -2.41
C ILE A 186 8.54 -14.86 -1.44
N MET A 187 9.72 -14.66 -0.84
CA MET A 187 10.26 -15.60 0.14
C MET A 187 9.35 -15.73 1.36
N ILE A 188 8.82 -14.61 1.89
CA ILE A 188 7.87 -14.61 3.00
C ILE A 188 6.57 -15.32 2.62
N ALA A 189 5.98 -15.03 1.46
CA ALA A 189 4.76 -15.69 0.99
C ALA A 189 4.96 -17.21 0.88
N LEU A 190 6.11 -17.66 0.35
CA LEU A 190 6.47 -19.07 0.27
C LEU A 190 6.63 -19.70 1.66
N LEU A 191 7.32 -19.03 2.59
CA LEU A 191 7.46 -19.51 3.97
C LEU A 191 6.11 -19.60 4.67
N CYS A 192 5.30 -18.54 4.59
CA CYS A 192 3.95 -18.54 5.12
C CYS A 192 3.14 -19.71 4.53
N PHE A 193 3.27 -20.00 3.24
CA PHE A 193 2.51 -21.06 2.59
C PHE A 193 2.95 -22.45 3.05
N LEU A 194 4.26 -22.70 3.08
CA LEU A 194 4.84 -23.97 3.52
C LEU A 194 4.56 -24.27 5.00
N PHE A 195 4.54 -23.23 5.84
CA PHE A 195 4.30 -23.35 7.29
C PHE A 195 2.88 -22.96 7.70
N ARG A 196 1.91 -22.91 6.77
CA ARG A 196 0.55 -22.39 7.02
C ARG A 196 -0.17 -23.03 8.21
N GLU A 197 0.08 -24.32 8.46
CA GLU A 197 -0.54 -25.06 9.57
C GLU A 197 0.07 -24.70 10.94
N ASN A 198 1.29 -24.18 10.95
CA ASN A 198 2.05 -23.83 12.16
C ASN A 198 2.12 -22.32 12.40
N LEU A 199 1.86 -21.51 11.37
CA LEU A 199 1.98 -20.05 11.43
C LEU A 199 0.68 -19.43 11.97
N ALA A 200 0.54 -19.46 13.29
CA ALA A 200 -0.59 -18.82 13.98
C ALA A 200 -0.46 -17.28 14.00
N LEU A 201 -1.57 -16.61 14.33
CA LEU A 201 -1.65 -15.16 14.45
C LEU A 201 -0.65 -14.57 15.47
N TYR A 202 -0.46 -15.22 16.62
CA TYR A 202 0.42 -14.70 17.67
C TYR A 202 1.90 -14.63 17.24
N PRO A 203 2.52 -15.69 16.66
CA PRO A 203 3.85 -15.60 16.07
C PRO A 203 4.00 -14.47 15.03
N ALA A 204 3.03 -14.31 14.14
CA ALA A 204 3.08 -13.26 13.10
C ALA A 204 2.98 -11.85 13.70
N LEU A 205 2.13 -11.66 14.71
CA LEU A 205 2.05 -10.41 15.47
C LEU A 205 3.38 -10.12 16.19
N GLY A 206 3.97 -11.13 16.83
CA GLY A 206 5.27 -11.02 17.48
C GLY A 206 6.37 -10.62 16.49
N TYR A 207 6.42 -11.26 15.33
CA TYR A 207 7.32 -10.90 14.23
C TYR A 207 7.14 -9.44 13.80
N TYR A 208 5.90 -9.03 13.53
CA TYR A 208 5.58 -7.65 13.14
C TYR A 208 6.05 -6.63 14.19
N VAL A 209 5.76 -6.87 15.47
CA VAL A 209 6.17 -5.97 16.57
C VAL A 209 7.69 -5.90 16.69
N ILE A 210 8.40 -7.03 16.59
CA ILE A 210 9.87 -7.04 16.63
C ILE A 210 10.44 -6.21 15.47
N CYS A 211 9.94 -6.39 14.25
CA CYS A 211 10.37 -5.62 13.10
C CYS A 211 10.12 -4.11 13.27
N LEU A 212 8.97 -3.74 13.82
CA LEU A 212 8.63 -2.35 14.11
C LEU A 212 9.57 -1.75 15.16
N VAL A 213 9.85 -2.48 16.25
CA VAL A 213 10.80 -2.04 17.28
C VAL A 213 12.20 -1.85 16.71
N ILE A 214 12.68 -2.80 15.90
CA ILE A 214 13.97 -2.68 15.21
C ILE A 214 13.99 -1.44 14.31
N PHE A 215 12.93 -1.21 13.53
CA PHE A 215 12.81 -0.03 12.69
C PHE A 215 12.96 1.26 13.49
N VAL A 216 12.18 1.40 14.57
CA VAL A 216 12.19 2.61 15.41
C VAL A 216 13.57 2.85 16.03
N ILE A 217 14.19 1.80 16.60
CA ILE A 217 15.52 1.92 17.22
C ILE A 217 16.57 2.34 16.19
N VAL A 218 16.63 1.66 15.04
CA VAL A 218 17.64 1.93 14.02
C VAL A 218 17.44 3.30 13.40
N ARG A 219 16.21 3.68 13.03
CA ARG A 219 15.94 5.03 12.50
C ARG A 219 16.25 6.11 13.53
N THR A 220 15.94 5.89 14.80
CA THR A 220 16.28 6.84 15.86
C THR A 220 17.78 7.08 15.96
N LYS A 221 18.57 6.01 15.93
CA LYS A 221 20.04 6.13 15.93
C LYS A 221 20.61 6.80 14.68
N LEU A 222 19.93 6.71 13.54
CA LEU A 222 20.36 7.39 12.30
C LEU A 222 20.06 8.90 12.31
N MET A 223 19.27 9.38 13.26
CA MET A 223 18.98 10.82 13.43
C MET A 223 19.97 11.53 14.38
N GLU A 224 20.71 10.77 15.19
CA GLU A 224 21.77 11.26 16.10
C GLU A 224 23.08 11.50 15.35
#